data_AF-A0A6A7RT51-F1
#
_entry.id   AF-A0A6A7RT51-F1
#
_cell.length_a   1.000
_cell.length_b   1.000
_cell.length_c   1.000
_cell.angle_alpha   90.00
_cell.angle_beta   90.00
_cell.angle_gamma   90.00
#
_symmetry.space_group_name_H-M   'P 1'
#
loop_
_entity.id
_entity.type
_entity.pdbx_description
1 polymer ?
#
loop_
_entity_poly.entity_id
_entity_poly.type
_entity_poly.pdbx_seq_one_letter_code
_entity_poly.pdbx_strand_id
1 'polypeptide(L)'
;AGIDLPALSRAGVEIFFTQVFRDGFFHADMHPGNIFIATDPEHHGRYIALDFGIVGTLTDTDKNYLAQNFLAFFQRDYKRVATAHIEAGWAPPDTRADEFEAAVRAVCEPIFDRPLHEISFGRVLLRLFQTSRRFNVEIQPQLVMLQKTLLNIEGLGRQLDPNLDLWKTAKPFLERWMNEQVGRRAFRRGVEQEAPNWARMLPQLPRLVHQALARPVAPEVAPQLAKLVRTQRQQNRLLAIIVVLLTALLLSQYFGPQLG
;
A
#
# COMPACT_ATOMS: atom_id res chain seq x y z
N ALA A 1 -25.38 30.58 10.79
CA ALA A 1 -24.00 30.91 10.37
C ALA A 1 -23.72 30.67 8.88
N GLY A 2 -24.67 30.24 8.03
CA GLY A 2 -24.43 30.13 6.58
C GLY A 2 -23.39 29.09 6.14
N ILE A 3 -22.96 28.19 7.04
CA ILE A 3 -21.94 27.19 6.77
C ILE A 3 -22.54 26.02 5.96
N ASP A 4 -21.85 25.66 4.89
CA ASP A 4 -22.14 24.48 4.07
C ASP A 4 -21.69 23.21 4.82
N LEU A 5 -22.63 22.56 5.50
CA LEU A 5 -22.39 21.35 6.30
C LEU A 5 -21.91 20.16 5.44
N PRO A 6 -22.46 19.90 4.24
CA PRO A 6 -21.89 18.92 3.31
C PRO A 6 -20.43 19.20 2.93
N ALA A 7 -20.08 20.45 2.60
CA ALA A 7 -18.69 20.81 2.29
C ALA A 7 -17.77 20.63 3.49
N LEU A 8 -18.24 21.02 4.68
CA LEU A 8 -17.53 20.86 5.94
C LEU A 8 -17.26 19.38 6.25
N SER A 9 -18.27 18.51 6.14
CA SER A 9 -18.14 17.07 6.34
C SER A 9 -17.10 16.45 5.40
N ARG A 10 -17.11 16.86 4.13
CA ARG A 10 -16.12 16.44 3.12
C ARG A 10 -14.69 16.87 3.48
N ALA A 11 -14.53 18.11 3.94
CA ALA A 11 -13.25 18.64 4.39
C ALA A 11 -12.73 17.92 5.65
N GLY A 12 -13.62 17.53 6.58
CA GLY A 12 -13.25 16.74 7.75
C GLY A 12 -12.65 15.38 7.39
N VAL A 13 -13.26 14.68 6.42
CA VAL A 13 -12.71 13.43 5.87
C VAL A 13 -11.33 13.69 5.23
N GLU A 14 -11.21 14.73 4.41
CA GLU A 14 -9.94 15.07 3.75
C GLU A 14 -8.82 15.40 4.75
N ILE A 15 -9.11 16.15 5.81
CA ILE A 15 -8.15 16.48 6.88
C ILE A 15 -7.66 15.20 7.56
N PHE A 16 -8.56 14.28 7.90
CA PHE A 16 -8.19 13.02 8.55
C PHE A 16 -7.27 12.17 7.67
N PHE A 17 -7.65 11.95 6.41
CA PHE A 17 -6.81 11.15 5.50
C PHE A 17 -5.46 11.83 5.23
N THR A 18 -5.43 13.16 5.19
CA THR A 18 -4.19 13.92 5.06
C THR A 18 -3.26 13.69 6.25
N GLN A 19 -3.76 13.84 7.47
CA GLN A 19 -2.99 13.62 8.69
C GLN A 19 -2.42 12.19 8.75
N VAL A 20 -3.27 11.19 8.52
CA VAL A 20 -2.89 9.78 8.65
C VAL A 20 -1.89 9.37 7.56
N PHE A 21 -2.17 9.67 6.29
CA PHE A 21 -1.41 9.12 5.18
C PHE A 21 -0.31 10.06 4.70
N ARG A 22 -0.61 11.35 4.47
CA ARG A 22 0.40 12.31 3.98
C ARG A 22 1.41 12.62 5.08
N ASP A 23 0.92 13.00 6.25
CA ASP A 23 1.77 13.52 7.32
C ASP A 23 2.31 12.41 8.22
N GLY A 24 1.61 11.27 8.32
CA GLY A 24 1.96 10.22 9.28
C GLY A 24 1.84 10.67 10.72
N PHE A 25 1.07 11.73 10.97
CA PHE A 25 0.82 12.34 12.26
C PHE A 25 -0.64 12.71 12.33
N PHE A 26 -1.37 12.15 13.29
CA PHE A 26 -2.82 12.32 13.36
C PHE A 26 -3.29 12.66 14.76
N HIS A 27 -4.30 13.52 14.80
CA HIS A 27 -5.01 13.86 16.03
C HIS A 27 -5.94 12.70 16.38
N ALA A 28 -5.61 11.94 17.42
CA ALA A 28 -6.32 10.71 17.74
C ALA A 28 -7.68 10.96 18.40
N ASP A 29 -7.91 12.16 18.96
CA ASP A 29 -9.15 12.53 19.66
C ASP A 29 -9.97 13.65 18.98
N MET A 30 -10.18 13.54 17.66
CA MET A 30 -11.00 14.48 16.87
C MET A 30 -12.51 14.32 17.13
N HIS A 31 -12.97 14.63 18.34
CA HIS A 31 -14.39 14.60 18.72
C HIS A 31 -15.01 16.02 18.70
N PRO A 32 -16.36 16.16 18.64
CA PRO A 32 -17.02 17.47 18.54
C PRO A 32 -16.60 18.50 19.60
N GLY A 33 -16.26 18.07 20.82
CA GLY A 33 -15.77 18.97 21.87
C GLY A 33 -14.38 19.59 21.64
N ASN A 34 -13.55 19.03 20.75
CA ASN A 34 -12.18 19.49 20.49
C ASN A 34 -12.05 20.17 19.12
N ILE A 35 -13.18 20.36 18.41
CA ILE A 35 -13.22 20.89 17.06
C ILE A 35 -14.25 22.02 16.98
N PHE A 36 -13.78 23.19 16.58
CA PHE A 36 -14.60 24.36 16.30
C PHE A 36 -14.57 24.71 14.83
N ILE A 37 -15.61 25.40 14.36
CA ILE A 37 -15.66 25.92 13.00
C ILE A 37 -15.54 27.43 13.03
N ALA A 38 -14.54 27.95 12.32
CA ALA A 38 -14.36 29.38 12.15
C ALA A 38 -15.58 29.99 11.43
N THR A 39 -16.12 31.06 12.00
CA THR A 39 -17.28 31.79 11.46
C THR A 39 -16.94 33.21 11.01
N ASP A 40 -15.75 33.69 11.35
CA ASP A 40 -15.24 34.99 10.91
C ASP A 40 -15.07 35.02 9.37
N PRO A 41 -15.15 36.21 8.75
CA PRO A 41 -15.10 36.33 7.29
C PRO A 41 -13.80 35.81 6.66
N GLU A 42 -12.67 35.82 7.37
CA GLU A 42 -11.36 35.44 6.84
C GLU A 42 -11.16 33.92 6.84
N HIS A 43 -11.68 33.24 7.86
CA HIS A 43 -11.51 31.80 8.06
C HIS A 43 -12.81 31.00 7.92
N HIS A 44 -13.89 31.61 7.43
CA HIS A 44 -15.23 31.04 7.37
C HIS A 44 -15.25 29.59 6.85
N GLY A 45 -15.79 28.67 7.66
CA GLY A 45 -15.89 27.25 7.33
C GLY A 45 -14.63 26.41 7.55
N ARG A 46 -13.56 26.98 8.13
CA ARG A 46 -12.35 26.21 8.48
C ARG A 46 -12.48 25.51 9.82
N TYR A 47 -11.85 24.33 9.92
CA TYR A 47 -11.70 23.58 11.16
C TYR A 47 -10.65 24.23 12.08
N ILE A 48 -10.99 24.37 13.36
CA ILE A 48 -10.11 24.80 14.44
C ILE A 48 -10.01 23.63 15.42
N ALA A 49 -8.81 23.06 15.60
CA ALA A 49 -8.56 22.04 16.60
C ALA A 49 -8.04 22.70 17.90
N LEU A 50 -8.60 22.31 19.05
CA LEU A 50 -8.24 22.91 20.34
C LEU A 50 -7.24 22.08 21.16
N ASP A 51 -7.40 20.77 21.21
CA ASP A 51 -6.67 19.90 22.14
C ASP A 51 -5.84 18.86 21.40
N PHE A 52 -4.51 18.96 21.51
CA PHE A 52 -3.57 18.01 20.91
C PHE A 52 -3.04 16.97 21.92
N GLY A 53 -3.75 16.73 23.02
CA GLY A 53 -3.33 15.85 24.11
C GLY A 53 -3.17 14.38 23.71
N ILE A 54 -3.86 13.92 22.66
CA ILE A 54 -3.69 12.57 22.12
C ILE A 54 -3.39 12.64 20.62
N VAL A 55 -2.12 12.42 20.28
CA VAL A 55 -1.62 12.39 18.91
C VAL A 55 -0.88 11.08 18.64
N GLY A 56 -1.02 10.56 17.43
CA GLY A 56 -0.36 9.34 16.98
C GLY A 56 0.61 9.62 15.83
N THR A 57 1.68 8.83 15.76
CA THR A 57 2.63 8.84 14.64
C THR A 57 2.61 7.49 13.92
N LEU A 58 2.86 7.52 12.62
CA LEU A 58 2.99 6.35 11.75
C LEU A 58 4.32 6.38 11.04
N THR A 59 5.06 5.27 11.10
CA THR A 59 6.28 5.10 10.32
C THR A 59 5.96 4.99 8.83
N ASP A 60 6.96 5.15 7.95
CA ASP A 60 6.76 4.94 6.51
C ASP A 60 6.30 3.51 6.18
N THR A 61 6.76 2.53 6.96
CA THR A 61 6.31 1.14 6.87
C THR A 61 4.82 1.01 7.21
N ASP A 62 4.38 1.64 8.30
CA ASP A 62 2.96 1.63 8.71
C ASP A 62 2.07 2.32 7.68
N LYS A 63 2.52 3.47 7.15
CA LYS A 63 1.81 4.21 6.12
C LYS A 63 1.62 3.38 4.85
N ASN A 64 2.70 2.73 4.38
CA ASN A 64 2.64 1.88 3.19
C ASN A 64 1.74 0.66 3.41
N TYR A 65 1.84 0.01 4.57
CA TYR A 65 0.97 -1.12 4.92
C TYR A 65 -0.49 -0.69 4.97
N LEU A 66 -0.81 0.37 5.71
CA LEU A 66 -2.18 0.87 5.84
C LEU A 66 -2.73 1.20 4.46
N ALA A 67 -2.01 1.96 3.67
CA ALA A 67 -2.50 2.39 2.38
C ALA A 67 -2.69 1.24 1.39
N GLN A 68 -1.80 0.24 1.36
CA GLN A 68 -1.97 -0.94 0.50
C GLN A 68 -3.24 -1.70 0.88
N ASN A 69 -3.49 -1.87 2.17
CA ASN A 69 -4.70 -2.52 2.66
C ASN A 69 -5.96 -1.70 2.37
N PHE A 70 -5.92 -0.39 2.58
CA PHE A 70 -7.03 0.50 2.26
C PHE A 70 -7.30 0.48 0.76
N LEU A 71 -6.29 0.58 -0.11
CA LEU A 71 -6.47 0.57 -1.55
C LEU A 71 -7.04 -0.76 -2.05
N ALA A 72 -6.49 -1.88 -1.60
CA ALA A 72 -6.97 -3.20 -1.98
C ALA A 72 -8.41 -3.44 -1.47
N PHE A 73 -8.75 -2.93 -0.28
CA PHE A 73 -10.12 -2.85 0.19
C PHE A 73 -11.01 -2.01 -0.75
N PHE A 74 -10.60 -0.78 -1.12
CA PHE A 74 -11.34 0.11 -2.02
C PHE A 74 -11.56 -0.44 -3.43
N GLN A 75 -10.61 -1.24 -3.93
CA GLN A 75 -10.69 -1.88 -5.23
C GLN A 75 -11.47 -3.20 -5.20
N ARG A 76 -11.97 -3.60 -4.01
CA ARG A 76 -12.60 -4.91 -3.76
C ARG A 76 -11.67 -6.08 -4.12
N ASP A 77 -10.36 -5.86 -4.07
CA ASP A 77 -9.34 -6.87 -4.32
C ASP A 77 -9.00 -7.58 -3.00
N TYR A 78 -9.98 -8.27 -2.44
CA TYR A 78 -9.83 -9.01 -1.17
C TYR A 78 -8.82 -10.15 -1.30
N LYS A 79 -8.66 -10.68 -2.51
CA LYS A 79 -7.66 -11.70 -2.81
C LYS A 79 -6.27 -11.14 -2.60
N ARG A 80 -5.95 -9.96 -3.17
CA ARG A 80 -4.65 -9.33 -3.00
C ARG A 80 -4.40 -8.94 -1.54
N VAL A 81 -5.42 -8.52 -0.79
CA VAL A 81 -5.32 -8.31 0.67
C VAL A 81 -4.85 -9.59 1.35
N ALA A 82 -5.52 -10.72 1.11
CA ALA A 82 -5.18 -11.99 1.76
C ALA A 82 -3.77 -12.47 1.37
N THR A 83 -3.42 -12.43 0.09
CA THR A 83 -2.09 -12.87 -0.37
C THR A 83 -0.98 -11.95 0.15
N ALA A 84 -1.19 -10.63 0.18
CA ALA A 84 -0.17 -9.69 0.66
C ALA A 84 0.17 -9.88 2.16
N HIS A 85 -0.82 -10.21 2.99
CA HIS A 85 -0.57 -10.48 4.42
C HIS A 85 0.25 -11.77 4.62
N ILE A 86 0.04 -12.78 3.78
CA ILE A 86 0.81 -14.04 3.82
C ILE A 86 2.23 -13.81 3.27
N GLU A 87 2.36 -13.13 2.13
CA GLU A 87 3.65 -12.79 1.49
C GLU A 87 4.53 -11.93 2.39
N ALA A 88 3.93 -11.00 3.14
CA ALA A 88 4.65 -10.14 4.08
C ALA A 88 5.05 -10.85 5.39
N GLY A 89 4.56 -12.08 5.62
CA GLY A 89 4.79 -12.84 6.86
C GLY A 89 3.97 -12.36 8.06
N TRP A 90 2.89 -11.59 7.81
CA TRP A 90 2.03 -11.06 8.86
C TRP A 90 0.95 -12.06 9.24
N ALA A 91 0.51 -12.85 8.27
CA ALA A 91 -0.28 -14.06 8.48
C ALA A 91 0.66 -15.28 8.51
N PRO A 92 0.36 -16.33 9.29
CA PRO A 92 1.08 -17.59 9.24
C PRO A 92 1.14 -18.17 7.81
N PRO A 93 2.25 -18.81 7.41
CA PRO A 93 2.42 -19.34 6.05
C PRO A 93 1.46 -20.49 5.69
N ASP A 94 0.87 -21.15 6.69
CA ASP A 94 -0.16 -22.17 6.57
C ASP A 94 -1.59 -21.59 6.43
N THR A 95 -1.74 -20.26 6.49
CA THR A 95 -3.02 -19.60 6.32
C THR A 95 -3.61 -19.87 4.93
N ARG A 96 -4.83 -20.39 4.91
CA ARG A 96 -5.61 -20.57 3.68
C ARG A 96 -6.06 -19.22 3.11
N ALA A 97 -5.42 -18.79 2.03
CA ALA A 97 -5.69 -17.50 1.39
C ALA A 97 -7.14 -17.34 0.94
N ASP A 98 -7.78 -18.42 0.48
CA ASP A 98 -9.18 -18.45 0.05
C ASP A 98 -10.16 -18.27 1.22
N GLU A 99 -9.88 -18.90 2.36
CA GLU A 99 -10.67 -18.70 3.58
C GLU A 99 -10.51 -17.28 4.14
N PHE A 100 -9.29 -16.76 4.12
CA PHE A 100 -9.02 -15.41 4.60
C PHE A 100 -9.67 -14.36 3.69
N GLU A 101 -9.57 -14.51 2.37
CA GLU A 101 -10.28 -13.68 1.38
C GLU A 101 -11.78 -13.68 1.65
N ALA A 102 -12.39 -14.86 1.81
CA ALA A 102 -13.83 -14.99 2.05
C ALA A 102 -14.26 -14.28 3.35
N ALA A 103 -13.45 -14.39 4.40
CA ALA A 103 -13.73 -13.75 5.68
C ALA A 103 -13.63 -12.21 5.58
N VAL A 104 -12.61 -11.69 4.89
CA VAL A 104 -12.48 -10.25 4.63
C VAL A 104 -13.67 -9.77 3.79
N ARG A 105 -13.98 -10.45 2.68
CA ARG A 105 -15.12 -10.12 1.79
C ARG A 105 -16.45 -10.07 2.56
N ALA A 106 -16.71 -11.03 3.46
CA ALA A 106 -17.94 -11.08 4.24
C ALA A 106 -18.10 -9.87 5.18
N VAL A 107 -17.00 -9.26 5.63
CA VAL A 107 -17.03 -8.03 6.44
C VAL A 107 -17.18 -6.79 5.57
N CYS A 108 -16.55 -6.79 4.39
CA CYS A 108 -16.42 -5.62 3.53
C CYS A 108 -17.60 -5.40 2.57
N GLU A 109 -18.14 -6.44 1.93
CA GLU A 109 -19.15 -6.27 0.88
C GLU A 109 -20.46 -5.61 1.37
N PRO A 110 -21.01 -5.91 2.56
CA PRO A 110 -22.31 -5.39 3.00
C PRO A 110 -22.40 -3.87 3.23
N ILE A 111 -21.26 -3.18 3.21
CA ILE A 111 -21.12 -1.76 3.55
C ILE A 111 -20.66 -0.90 2.37
N PHE A 112 -20.25 -1.51 1.27
CA PHE A 112 -19.86 -0.80 0.06
C PHE A 112 -21.05 -0.06 -0.55
N ASP A 113 -20.82 1.15 -1.05
CA ASP A 113 -21.81 2.01 -1.71
C ASP A 113 -23.04 2.35 -0.84
N ARG A 114 -22.90 2.29 0.50
CA ARG A 114 -23.96 2.67 1.45
C ARG A 114 -23.64 3.99 2.15
N PRO A 115 -24.65 4.85 2.39
CA PRO A 115 -24.45 6.12 3.08
C PRO A 115 -24.13 5.92 4.57
N LEU A 116 -23.40 6.86 5.17
CA LEU A 116 -22.92 6.84 6.56
C LEU A 116 -23.99 6.57 7.63
N HIS A 117 -25.25 6.93 7.40
CA HIS A 117 -26.33 6.64 8.34
C HIS A 117 -26.77 5.17 8.37
N GLU A 118 -26.47 4.38 7.34
CA GLU A 118 -26.82 2.96 7.25
C GLU A 118 -25.70 2.01 7.69
N ILE A 119 -24.48 2.52 7.82
CA ILE A 119 -23.28 1.74 8.11
C ILE A 119 -22.57 2.26 9.34
N SER A 120 -21.94 1.36 10.09
CA SER A 120 -20.97 1.72 11.11
C SER A 120 -19.59 1.27 10.68
N PHE A 121 -18.80 2.23 10.20
CA PHE A 121 -17.42 2.00 9.78
C PHE A 121 -16.55 1.54 10.95
N GLY A 122 -16.78 2.08 12.15
CA GLY A 122 -16.13 1.60 13.37
C GLY A 122 -16.39 0.11 13.64
N ARG A 123 -17.63 -0.36 13.46
CA ARG A 123 -17.98 -1.79 13.61
C ARG A 123 -17.36 -2.67 12.53
N VAL A 124 -17.22 -2.15 11.32
CA VAL A 124 -16.55 -2.84 10.20
C VAL A 124 -15.07 -3.04 10.52
N LEU A 125 -14.38 -1.97 10.91
CA LEU A 125 -12.98 -2.03 11.33
C LEU A 125 -12.78 -3.01 12.49
N LEU A 126 -13.66 -2.97 13.50
CA LEU A 126 -13.63 -3.93 14.61
C LEU A 126 -13.75 -5.37 14.09
N ARG A 127 -14.68 -5.64 13.17
CA ARG A 127 -14.87 -6.96 12.56
C ARG A 127 -13.67 -7.38 11.71
N LEU A 128 -13.04 -6.45 10.99
CA LEU A 128 -11.82 -6.73 10.23
C LEU A 128 -10.68 -7.12 11.16
N PHE A 129 -10.43 -6.37 12.23
CA PHE A 129 -9.40 -6.72 13.20
C PHE A 129 -9.68 -8.03 13.93
N GLN A 130 -10.94 -8.30 14.29
CA GLN A 130 -11.33 -9.60 14.86
C GLN A 130 -11.10 -10.75 13.86
N THR A 131 -11.40 -10.52 12.58
CA THR A 131 -11.15 -11.48 11.51
C THR A 131 -9.65 -11.71 11.35
N SER A 132 -8.85 -10.65 11.23
CA SER A 132 -7.39 -10.73 11.17
C SER A 132 -6.81 -11.50 12.36
N ARG A 133 -7.29 -11.26 13.59
CA ARG A 133 -6.88 -12.03 14.77
C ARG A 133 -7.22 -13.51 14.68
N ARG A 134 -8.38 -13.88 14.12
CA ARG A 134 -8.78 -15.29 13.92
C ARG A 134 -7.81 -16.03 12.99
N PHE A 135 -7.22 -15.32 12.03
CA PHE A 135 -6.18 -15.82 11.14
C PHE A 135 -4.76 -15.60 11.70
N ASN A 136 -4.61 -15.31 13.01
CA ASN A 136 -3.34 -15.03 13.68
C ASN A 136 -2.49 -13.95 13.00
N VAL A 137 -3.14 -12.97 12.36
CA VAL A 137 -2.46 -11.81 11.81
C VAL A 137 -2.03 -10.89 12.96
N GLU A 138 -0.76 -10.55 13.02
CA GLU A 138 -0.25 -9.56 13.97
C GLU A 138 -0.81 -8.16 13.64
N ILE A 139 -1.57 -7.59 14.57
CA ILE A 139 -2.11 -6.23 14.45
C ILE A 139 -1.31 -5.31 15.33
N GLN A 140 -0.76 -4.25 14.75
CA GLN A 140 0.00 -3.26 15.50
C GLN A 140 -0.93 -2.40 16.40
N PRO A 141 -0.53 -2.09 17.65
CA PRO A 141 -1.35 -1.30 18.58
C PRO A 141 -1.77 0.08 18.06
N GLN A 142 -0.93 0.78 17.28
CA GLN A 142 -1.31 2.07 16.68
C GLN A 142 -2.52 1.97 15.73
N LEU A 143 -2.75 0.81 15.11
CA LEU A 143 -3.90 0.57 14.24
C LEU A 143 -5.21 0.42 15.03
N VAL A 144 -5.12 0.00 16.28
CA VAL A 144 -6.25 -0.04 17.21
C VAL A 144 -6.63 1.38 17.64
N MET A 145 -5.65 2.28 17.85
CA MET A 145 -5.93 3.67 18.22
C MET A 145 -6.67 4.44 17.13
N LEU A 146 -6.37 4.16 15.86
CA LEU A 146 -7.12 4.68 14.70
C LEU A 146 -8.62 4.36 14.74
N GLN A 147 -9.03 3.28 15.42
CA GLN A 147 -10.45 2.90 15.54
C GLN A 147 -11.26 3.95 16.30
N LYS A 148 -10.72 4.46 17.42
CA LYS A 148 -11.41 5.46 18.26
C LYS A 148 -11.60 6.76 17.47
N THR A 149 -10.57 7.18 16.74
CA THR A 149 -10.61 8.36 15.89
C THR A 149 -11.65 8.20 14.78
N LEU A 150 -11.70 7.04 14.13
CA LEU A 150 -12.65 6.75 13.06
C LEU A 150 -14.10 6.67 13.57
N LEU A 151 -14.34 6.14 14.77
CA LEU A 151 -15.65 6.16 15.42
C LEU A 151 -16.12 7.59 15.72
N ASN A 152 -15.21 8.44 16.21
CA ASN A 152 -15.51 9.85 16.50
C ASN A 152 -15.81 10.63 15.22
N ILE A 153 -15.03 10.41 14.16
CA ILE A 153 -15.24 11.02 12.84
C ILE A 153 -16.53 10.52 12.19
N GLU A 154 -16.89 9.23 12.34
CA GLU A 154 -18.17 8.70 11.88
C GLU A 154 -19.34 9.39 12.60
N GLY A 155 -19.24 9.55 13.92
CA GLY A 155 -20.25 10.24 14.73
C GLY A 155 -20.43 11.70 14.31
N LEU A 156 -19.33 12.43 14.12
CA LEU A 156 -19.33 13.82 13.65
C LEU A 156 -19.86 13.92 12.21
N GLY A 157 -19.39 13.05 11.32
CA GLY A 157 -19.80 13.01 9.92
C GLY A 157 -21.30 12.77 9.76
N ARG A 158 -21.88 11.85 10.56
CA ARG A 158 -23.33 11.59 10.57
C ARG A 158 -24.15 12.79 11.07
N GLN A 159 -23.61 13.59 11.97
CA GLN A 159 -24.26 14.82 12.44
C GLN A 159 -24.20 15.96 11.41
N LEU A 160 -23.11 16.04 10.62
CA LEU A 160 -22.90 17.10 9.64
C LEU A 160 -23.56 16.79 8.29
N ASP A 161 -23.41 15.56 7.79
CA ASP A 161 -24.00 15.09 6.54
C ASP A 161 -24.30 13.58 6.63
N PRO A 162 -25.54 13.18 6.96
CA PRO A 162 -25.91 11.77 7.10
C PRO A 162 -25.89 11.00 5.76
N ASN A 163 -25.91 11.71 4.63
CA ASN A 163 -25.86 11.11 3.29
C ASN A 163 -24.44 11.01 2.74
N LEU A 164 -23.43 11.47 3.51
CA LEU A 164 -22.05 11.38 3.11
C LEU A 164 -21.65 9.91 2.90
N ASP A 165 -21.15 9.64 1.70
CA ASP A 165 -20.47 8.40 1.39
C ASP A 165 -18.98 8.59 1.66
N LEU A 166 -18.50 8.00 2.77
CA LEU A 166 -17.08 7.99 3.14
C LEU A 166 -16.21 7.41 2.03
N TRP A 167 -16.71 6.40 1.31
CA TRP A 167 -15.94 5.68 0.30
C TRP A 167 -15.73 6.54 -0.92
N LYS A 168 -16.81 7.12 -1.43
CA LYS A 168 -16.75 8.04 -2.58
C LYS A 168 -15.86 9.26 -2.29
N THR A 169 -15.84 9.70 -1.03
CA THR A 169 -15.07 10.88 -0.59
C THR A 169 -13.59 10.57 -0.40
N ALA A 170 -13.26 9.44 0.25
CA ALA A 170 -11.88 9.09 0.60
C ALA A 170 -11.07 8.46 -0.54
N LYS A 171 -11.72 7.68 -1.42
CA LYS A 171 -11.08 6.98 -2.53
C LYS A 171 -10.13 7.85 -3.38
N PRO A 172 -10.54 9.02 -3.91
CA PRO A 172 -9.66 9.82 -4.76
C PRO A 172 -8.44 10.36 -4.01
N PHE A 173 -8.55 10.56 -2.69
CA PHE A 173 -7.42 11.01 -1.88
C PHE A 173 -6.37 9.90 -1.75
N LEU A 174 -6.80 8.68 -1.42
CA LEU A 174 -5.91 7.53 -1.28
C LEU A 174 -5.25 7.12 -2.59
N GLU A 175 -5.97 7.18 -3.71
CA GLU A 175 -5.42 6.90 -5.04
C GLU A 175 -4.31 7.91 -5.41
N ARG A 176 -4.54 9.20 -5.15
CA ARG A 176 -3.50 10.23 -5.36
C ARG A 176 -2.29 9.99 -4.47
N TRP A 177 -2.51 9.75 -3.18
CA TRP A 177 -1.43 9.48 -2.24
C TRP A 177 -0.62 8.23 -2.63
N MET A 178 -1.28 7.16 -3.05
CA MET A 178 -0.60 5.93 -3.47
C MET A 178 0.29 6.17 -4.69
N ASN A 179 -0.19 6.96 -5.65
CA ASN A 179 0.61 7.36 -6.80
C ASN A 179 1.83 8.20 -6.40
N GLU A 180 1.75 8.96 -5.30
CA GLU A 180 2.86 9.74 -4.78
C GLU A 180 3.89 8.90 -4.02
N GLN A 181 3.46 7.84 -3.34
CA GLN A 181 4.30 6.99 -2.47
C GLN A 181 4.82 5.70 -3.12
N VAL A 182 4.09 5.12 -4.06
CA VAL A 182 4.45 3.88 -4.76
C VAL A 182 4.66 4.13 -6.27
N GLY A 183 4.24 5.29 -6.78
CA GLY A 183 4.38 5.62 -8.19
C GLY A 183 5.81 6.03 -8.60
N ARG A 184 5.97 6.32 -9.88
CA ARG A 184 7.25 6.66 -10.53
C ARG A 184 8.03 7.77 -9.81
N ARG A 185 7.33 8.71 -9.15
CA ARG A 185 7.93 9.80 -8.37
C ARG A 185 8.57 9.32 -7.08
N ALA A 186 7.97 8.37 -6.36
CA ALA A 186 8.58 7.76 -5.19
C ALA A 186 9.76 6.88 -5.56
N PHE A 187 9.62 6.08 -6.62
CA PHE A 187 10.74 5.30 -7.15
C PHE A 187 11.93 6.20 -7.51
N ARG A 188 11.69 7.32 -8.20
CA ARG A 188 12.75 8.29 -8.54
C ARG A 188 13.39 8.90 -7.28
N ARG A 189 12.59 9.32 -6.29
CA ARG A 189 13.11 9.83 -5.01
C ARG A 189 13.93 8.79 -4.25
N GLY A 190 13.48 7.54 -4.21
CA GLY A 190 14.20 6.44 -3.58
C GLY A 190 15.54 6.17 -4.27
N VAL A 191 15.56 6.18 -5.61
CA VAL A 191 16.81 6.08 -6.39
C VAL A 191 17.72 7.28 -6.13
N GLU A 192 17.20 8.51 -6.10
CA GLU A 192 17.99 9.71 -5.80
C GLU A 192 18.62 9.66 -4.38
N GLN A 193 17.89 9.12 -3.39
CA GLN A 193 18.36 8.98 -2.02
C GLN A 193 19.40 7.86 -1.84
N GLU A 194 19.24 6.72 -2.53
CA GLU A 194 20.16 5.58 -2.45
C GLU A 194 21.33 5.65 -3.44
N ALA A 195 21.24 6.50 -4.48
CA ALA A 195 22.30 6.69 -5.47
C ALA A 195 23.69 6.99 -4.86
N PRO A 196 23.85 7.82 -3.82
CA PRO A 196 25.14 8.05 -3.17
C PRO A 196 25.69 6.79 -2.46
N ASN A 197 24.81 5.91 -1.97
CA ASN A 197 25.22 4.63 -1.36
C ASN A 197 25.68 3.66 -2.44
N TRP A 198 24.94 3.55 -3.53
CA TRP A 198 25.33 2.74 -4.68
C TRP A 198 26.61 3.23 -5.33
N ALA A 199 26.81 4.54 -5.46
CA ALA A 199 28.05 5.12 -5.99
C ALA A 199 29.28 4.74 -5.16
N ARG A 200 29.11 4.52 -3.85
CA ARG A 200 30.18 4.05 -2.95
C ARG A 200 30.38 2.52 -2.99
N MET A 201 29.33 1.76 -3.27
CA MET A 201 29.36 0.28 -3.35
C MET A 201 29.77 -0.27 -4.72
N LEU A 202 29.32 0.35 -5.82
CA LEU A 202 29.57 -0.07 -7.20
C LEU A 202 31.07 -0.29 -7.50
N PRO A 203 31.99 0.60 -7.09
CA PRO A 203 33.42 0.40 -7.28
C PRO A 203 33.98 -0.82 -6.52
N GLN A 204 33.30 -1.28 -5.47
CA GLN A 204 33.73 -2.41 -4.65
C GLN A 204 33.22 -3.75 -5.18
N LEU A 205 32.19 -3.75 -6.03
CA LEU A 205 31.61 -4.97 -6.62
C LEU A 205 32.63 -5.84 -7.35
N PRO A 206 33.53 -5.32 -8.21
CA PRO A 206 34.54 -6.15 -8.86
C PRO A 206 35.42 -6.90 -7.85
N ARG A 207 35.79 -6.23 -6.75
CA ARG A 207 36.62 -6.82 -5.70
C ARG A 207 35.86 -7.88 -4.90
N LEU A 208 34.60 -7.64 -4.56
CA LEU A 208 33.73 -8.60 -3.86
C LEU A 208 33.44 -9.83 -4.72
N VAL A 209 33.17 -9.65 -6.01
CA VAL A 209 33.00 -10.74 -6.98
C VAL A 209 34.30 -11.51 -7.14
N HIS A 210 35.43 -10.82 -7.27
CA HIS A 210 36.73 -11.48 -7.40
C HIS A 210 37.09 -12.26 -6.12
N GLN A 211 36.77 -11.75 -4.93
CA GLN A 211 36.98 -12.46 -3.66
C GLN A 211 36.03 -13.66 -3.50
N ALA A 212 34.78 -13.55 -3.93
CA ALA A 212 33.84 -14.66 -3.94
C ALA A 212 34.27 -15.76 -4.92
N LEU A 213 34.82 -15.38 -6.08
CA LEU A 213 35.33 -16.31 -7.09
C LEU A 213 36.73 -16.87 -6.77
N ALA A 214 37.56 -16.11 -6.03
CA ALA A 214 38.90 -16.53 -5.62
C ALA A 214 38.91 -17.34 -4.31
N ARG A 215 37.77 -17.44 -3.61
CA ARG A 215 37.63 -18.41 -2.52
C ARG A 215 37.81 -19.81 -3.09
N PRO A 216 38.77 -20.61 -2.58
CA PRO A 216 38.92 -21.99 -3.03
C PRO A 216 37.61 -22.71 -2.76
N VAL A 217 36.97 -23.16 -3.85
CA VAL A 217 35.73 -23.92 -3.80
C VAL A 217 36.02 -25.18 -2.99
N ALA A 218 35.24 -25.41 -1.93
CA ALA A 218 35.36 -26.64 -1.15
C ALA A 218 35.33 -27.84 -2.10
N PRO A 219 36.21 -28.86 -1.92
CA PRO A 219 36.40 -29.94 -2.89
C PRO A 219 35.12 -30.72 -3.21
N GLU A 220 34.12 -30.70 -2.31
CA GLU A 220 32.79 -31.28 -2.53
C GLU A 220 31.90 -30.48 -3.50
N VAL A 221 32.06 -29.17 -3.57
CA VAL A 221 31.19 -28.26 -4.35
C VAL A 221 31.74 -28.02 -5.75
N ALA A 222 33.05 -28.21 -5.96
CA ALA A 222 33.72 -28.04 -7.25
C ALA A 222 33.12 -28.87 -8.40
N PRO A 223 32.85 -30.18 -8.26
CA PRO A 223 32.23 -30.96 -9.34
C PRO A 223 30.78 -30.54 -9.63
N GLN A 224 30.03 -30.09 -8.62
CA GLN A 224 28.64 -29.63 -8.78
C GLN A 224 28.56 -28.28 -9.51
N LEU A 225 29.43 -27.33 -9.13
CA LEU A 225 29.58 -26.04 -9.82
C LEU A 225 30.03 -26.22 -11.28
N ALA A 226 30.99 -27.11 -11.53
CA ALA A 226 31.44 -27.41 -12.89
C ALA A 226 30.31 -27.97 -13.77
N LYS A 227 29.44 -28.81 -13.20
CA LYS A 227 28.23 -29.32 -13.89
C LYS A 227 27.25 -28.19 -14.19
N LEU A 228 26.94 -27.32 -13.22
CA LEU A 228 26.05 -26.18 -13.40
C LEU A 228 26.53 -25.19 -14.47
N VAL A 229 27.82 -24.83 -14.45
CA VAL A 229 28.41 -23.92 -15.44
C VAL A 229 28.36 -24.51 -16.85
N ARG A 230 28.60 -25.82 -17.00
CA ARG A 230 28.46 -26.50 -18.30
C ARG A 230 27.03 -26.47 -18.81
N THR A 231 26.06 -26.79 -17.95
CA THR A 231 24.63 -26.74 -18.30
C THR A 231 24.21 -25.32 -18.70
N GLN A 232 24.65 -24.30 -17.96
CA GLN A 232 24.28 -22.92 -18.25
C GLN A 232 24.91 -22.40 -19.55
N ARG A 233 26.16 -22.78 -19.86
CA ARG A 233 26.78 -22.46 -21.17
C ARG A 233 26.05 -23.13 -22.33
N GLN A 234 25.57 -24.37 -22.14
CA GLN A 234 24.76 -25.06 -23.15
C GLN A 234 23.40 -24.37 -23.34
N GLN A 235 22.73 -23.99 -22.26
CA GLN A 235 21.47 -23.23 -22.32
C GLN A 235 21.64 -21.88 -23.01
N ASN A 236 22.68 -21.11 -22.67
CA ASN A 236 22.96 -19.83 -23.32
C ASN A 236 23.28 -19.99 -24.81
N ARG A 237 23.98 -21.07 -25.20
CA ARG A 237 24.21 -21.39 -26.62
C ARG A 237 22.91 -21.72 -27.35
N LEU A 238 22.04 -22.53 -26.74
CA LEU A 238 20.73 -22.85 -27.29
C LEU A 238 19.86 -21.61 -27.46
N LEU A 239 19.80 -20.75 -26.43
CA LEU A 239 19.08 -19.48 -26.48
C LEU A 239 19.63 -18.57 -27.58
N ALA A 240 20.96 -18.46 -27.71
CA ALA A 240 21.58 -17.68 -28.79
C ALA A 240 21.22 -18.22 -30.18
N ILE A 241 21.23 -19.55 -30.37
CA ILE A 241 20.81 -20.19 -31.63
C ILE A 241 19.33 -19.91 -31.90
N ILE A 242 18.46 -20.04 -30.90
CA ILE A 242 17.02 -19.74 -31.03
C ILE A 242 16.81 -18.27 -31.41
N VAL A 243 17.51 -17.34 -30.77
CA VAL A 243 17.44 -15.91 -31.10
C VAL A 243 17.89 -15.66 -32.54
N VAL A 244 19.00 -16.27 -32.98
CA VAL A 244 19.48 -16.14 -34.37
C VAL A 244 18.49 -16.73 -35.38
N LEU A 245 17.89 -17.88 -35.09
CA LEU A 245 16.88 -18.49 -35.95
C LEU A 245 15.60 -17.66 -36.02
N LEU A 246 15.15 -17.12 -34.88
CA LEU A 246 13.97 -16.25 -34.82
C LEU A 246 14.21 -14.92 -35.54
N THR A 247 15.38 -14.31 -35.39
CA THR A 247 15.72 -13.09 -36.13
C THR A 247 15.86 -13.37 -37.63
N ALA A 248 16.45 -14.49 -38.04
CA ALA A 248 16.50 -14.91 -39.44
C ALA A 248 15.10 -15.16 -40.03
N LEU A 249 14.21 -15.82 -39.27
CA LEU A 249 12.82 -16.05 -39.68
C LEU A 249 12.05 -14.73 -39.84
N LEU A 250 12.16 -13.82 -38.86
CA LEU A 250 11.54 -12.50 -38.90
C LEU A 250 12.05 -11.67 -40.08
N LEU A 251 13.37 -11.69 -40.35
CA LEU A 251 13.96 -11.02 -41.51
C LEU A 251 13.45 -11.65 -42.82
N SER A 252 13.31 -12.98 -42.90
CA SER A 252 12.77 -13.65 -44.09
C SER A 252 11.31 -13.31 -44.37
N GLN A 253 10.49 -13.11 -43.33
CA GLN A 253 9.10 -12.71 -43.47
C GLN A 253 8.96 -11.21 -43.81
N TYR A 254 9.87 -10.37 -43.31
CA TYR A 254 9.84 -8.93 -43.55
C TYR A 254 10.39 -8.53 -44.93
N PHE A 255 11.37 -9.27 -45.45
CA PHE A 255 11.99 -9.01 -46.77
C PHE A 255 11.54 -9.99 -47.88
N GLY A 256 10.66 -10.93 -47.56
CA GLY A 256 10.26 -12.04 -48.44
C GLY A 256 9.32 -11.71 -49.62
N PRO A 257 8.42 -10.71 -49.60
CA PRO A 257 7.52 -10.46 -50.73
C PRO A 257 7.83 -9.14 -51.45
N GLN A 258 8.93 -9.10 -52.21
CA GLN A 258 9.16 -8.08 -53.27
C GLN A 258 9.80 -8.64 -54.56
N LEU A 259 9.88 -9.96 -54.72
CA LEU A 259 10.34 -10.59 -55.95
C LEU A 259 9.28 -11.58 -56.43
N GLY A 260 8.21 -11.05 -57.01
CA GLY A 260 7.14 -11.76 -57.70
C GLY A 260 6.50 -10.84 -58.72
#